data_AF-K1UJU9-F1
#
_entry.id   AF-K1UJU9-F1
#
_cell.length_a   1.000
_cell.length_b   1.000
_cell.length_c   1.000
_cell.angle_alpha   90.00
_cell.angle_beta   90.00
_cell.angle_gamma   90.00
#
_symmetry.space_group_name_H-M   'P 1'
#
loop_
_entity.id
_entity.type
_entity.pdbx_description
1 polymer ?
#
loop_
_entity_poly.entity_id
_entity_poly.type
_entity_poly.pdbx_seq_one_letter_code
_entity_poly.pdbx_strand_id
1 'polypeptide(L)'
;MSDKYFTVNIRAYLDKDEPTYIGEESLYDLLSDFSCPKNPDVEYFLLHNAIEFTKKDQSITYLVFDAEDASLVGYFSLTIKPISVRASNISKTMAKKLSRVSILDEETQSYTTAAYLIAQLGKNYFSFQKEKRIPGNILLGFA
;
A
#
# COMPACT_ATOMS: atom_id res chain seq x y z
N MET A 1 -8.59 -12.54 10.29
CA MET A 1 -7.58 -12.52 9.22
C MET A 1 -7.12 -13.94 9.02
N SER A 2 -6.72 -14.33 7.81
CA SER A 2 -6.19 -15.67 7.59
C SER A 2 -4.84 -15.76 8.29
N ASP A 3 -4.70 -16.63 9.30
CA ASP A 3 -3.42 -16.89 10.00
C ASP A 3 -2.28 -17.33 9.06
N LYS A 4 -2.63 -17.62 7.80
CA LYS A 4 -1.72 -17.92 6.70
C LYS A 4 -0.83 -16.76 6.24
N TYR A 5 -1.19 -15.50 6.48
CA TYR A 5 -0.42 -14.37 5.97
C TYR A 5 -0.18 -13.31 7.03
N PHE A 6 0.98 -12.66 6.96
CA PHE A 6 1.30 -11.49 7.78
C PHE A 6 1.89 -10.38 6.93
N THR A 7 1.85 -9.15 7.46
CA THR A 7 2.31 -7.96 6.75
C THR A 7 3.45 -7.28 7.51
N VAL A 8 4.44 -6.77 6.78
CA VAL A 8 5.52 -5.96 7.35
C VAL A 8 5.62 -4.63 6.61
N ASN A 9 5.66 -3.53 7.34
CA ASN A 9 5.94 -2.21 6.79
C ASN A 9 7.44 -2.11 6.48
N ILE A 10 7.81 -1.77 5.25
CA ILE A 10 9.24 -1.69 4.87
C ILE A 10 10.01 -0.60 5.63
N ARG A 11 9.33 0.36 6.26
CA ARG A 11 9.99 1.34 7.14
C ARG A 11 10.71 0.66 8.30
N ALA A 12 10.17 -0.44 8.82
CA ALA A 12 10.79 -1.20 9.91
C ALA A 12 12.12 -1.88 9.51
N TYR A 13 12.36 -2.06 8.21
CA TYR A 13 13.63 -2.56 7.66
C TYR A 13 14.67 -1.46 7.47
N LEU A 14 14.23 -0.20 7.43
CA LEU A 14 15.05 0.99 7.16
C LEU A 14 15.39 1.78 8.43
N ASP A 15 14.61 1.62 9.49
CA ASP A 15 14.78 2.30 10.76
C ASP A 15 15.83 1.60 11.64
N LYS A 16 16.93 2.29 11.96
CA LYS A 16 18.06 1.73 12.73
C LYS A 16 17.71 1.44 14.19
N ASP A 17 16.66 2.06 14.70
CA ASP A 17 16.22 1.87 16.09
C ASP A 17 15.27 0.67 16.23
N GLU A 18 14.78 0.13 15.11
CA GLU A 18 13.92 -1.06 15.10
C GLU A 18 14.76 -2.36 15.08
N PRO A 19 14.36 -3.41 15.84
CA PRO A 19 15.07 -4.69 15.86
C PRO A 19 15.02 -5.42 14.51
N THR A 20 14.11 -5.05 13.63
CA THR A 20 13.97 -5.58 12.27
C THR A 20 14.86 -4.88 11.26
N TYR A 21 15.70 -3.91 11.65
CA TYR A 21 16.60 -3.22 10.75
C TYR A 21 17.49 -4.18 9.96
N ILE A 22 17.43 -4.08 8.62
CA ILE A 22 18.33 -4.82 7.71
C ILE A 22 19.09 -3.88 6.76
N GLY A 23 18.66 -2.62 6.61
CA GLY A 23 19.27 -1.65 5.71
C GLY A 23 18.76 -1.72 4.27
N GLU A 24 19.12 -0.72 3.47
CA GLU A 24 18.62 -0.55 2.10
C GLU A 24 19.09 -1.67 1.15
N GLU A 25 20.38 -2.03 1.17
CA GLU A 25 20.93 -3.06 0.27
C GLU A 25 20.24 -4.42 0.49
N SER A 26 20.13 -4.86 1.74
CA SER A 26 19.43 -6.12 2.05
C SER A 26 17.94 -6.07 1.75
N LEU A 27 17.32 -4.88 1.83
CA LEU A 27 15.93 -4.72 1.39
C LEU A 27 15.80 -4.82 -0.14
N TYR A 28 16.75 -4.27 -0.92
CA TYR A 28 16.77 -4.48 -2.36
C TYR A 28 16.91 -5.96 -2.73
N ASP A 29 17.78 -6.69 -2.04
CA ASP A 29 17.94 -8.13 -2.23
C ASP A 29 16.67 -8.91 -1.86
N LEU A 30 15.97 -8.54 -0.78
CA LEU A 30 14.69 -9.14 -0.41
C LEU A 30 13.61 -8.93 -1.49
N LEU A 31 13.63 -7.77 -2.14
CA LEU A 31 12.65 -7.40 -3.15
C LEU A 31 12.98 -7.94 -4.54
N SER A 32 14.23 -8.32 -4.83
CA SER A 32 14.68 -8.70 -6.19
C SER A 32 13.92 -9.89 -6.77
N ASP A 33 13.40 -10.76 -5.90
CA ASP A 33 12.60 -11.94 -6.24
C ASP A 33 11.10 -11.59 -6.42
N PHE A 34 10.75 -10.31 -6.50
CA PHE A 34 9.39 -9.90 -6.83
C PHE A 34 9.18 -9.88 -8.34
N SER A 35 8.14 -10.57 -8.81
CA SER A 35 7.71 -10.48 -10.20
C SER A 35 6.19 -10.30 -10.33
N CYS A 36 5.76 -9.39 -11.19
CA CYS A 36 4.38 -9.14 -11.58
C CYS A 36 4.27 -8.91 -13.10
N PRO A 37 4.42 -9.97 -13.93
CA PRO A 37 4.48 -9.83 -15.39
C PRO A 37 3.16 -9.31 -16.00
N LYS A 38 2.06 -9.37 -15.25
CA LYS A 38 0.77 -8.83 -15.67
C LYS A 38 0.67 -7.31 -15.56
N ASN A 39 1.51 -6.70 -14.72
CA ASN A 39 1.57 -5.27 -14.55
C ASN A 39 3.01 -4.84 -14.23
N PRO A 40 3.83 -4.59 -15.27
CA PRO A 40 5.23 -4.19 -15.12
C PRO A 40 5.42 -2.92 -14.28
N ASP A 41 4.47 -1.98 -14.31
CA ASP A 41 4.56 -0.74 -13.52
C ASP A 41 4.50 -1.01 -12.01
N VAL A 42 3.72 -2.02 -11.60
CA VAL A 42 3.63 -2.50 -10.20
C VAL A 42 4.93 -3.19 -9.78
N GLU A 43 5.50 -4.02 -10.65
CA GLU A 43 6.81 -4.64 -10.42
C GLU A 43 7.89 -3.56 -10.26
N TYR A 44 7.98 -2.65 -11.22
CA TYR A 44 8.94 -1.54 -11.23
C TYR A 44 8.81 -0.67 -9.98
N PHE A 45 7.57 -0.36 -9.57
CA PHE A 45 7.35 0.45 -8.37
C PHE A 45 7.97 -0.20 -7.14
N LEU A 46 7.74 -1.50 -6.91
CA LEU A 46 8.26 -2.16 -5.74
C LEU A 46 9.79 -2.25 -5.77
N LEU A 47 10.37 -2.62 -6.93
CA LEU A 47 11.81 -2.83 -7.08
C LEU A 47 12.63 -1.53 -7.04
N HIS A 48 12.07 -0.41 -7.49
CA HIS A 48 12.85 0.82 -7.69
C HIS A 48 12.34 2.04 -6.91
N ASN A 49 11.02 2.15 -6.67
CA ASN A 49 10.43 3.38 -6.12
C ASN A 49 10.01 3.25 -4.65
N ALA A 50 9.61 2.06 -4.20
CA ALA A 50 8.96 1.88 -2.90
C ALA A 50 9.82 2.33 -1.71
N ILE A 51 11.12 2.04 -1.74
CA ILE A 51 12.08 2.43 -0.70
C ILE A 51 12.20 3.96 -0.63
N GLU A 52 12.45 4.60 -1.77
CA GLU A 52 12.58 6.06 -1.87
C GLU A 52 11.29 6.78 -1.49
N PHE A 53 10.13 6.24 -1.87
CA PHE A 53 8.84 6.81 -1.51
C PHE A 53 8.55 6.68 -0.02
N THR A 54 9.00 5.59 0.61
CA THR A 54 8.87 5.39 2.06
C THR A 54 9.76 6.36 2.83
N LYS A 55 11.02 6.56 2.37
CA LYS A 55 11.95 7.53 2.98
C LYS A 55 11.46 8.98 2.86
N LYS A 56 10.74 9.32 1.78
CA LYS A 56 10.18 10.65 1.52
C LYS A 56 8.76 10.85 2.06
N ASP A 57 8.23 9.89 2.80
CA ASP A 57 6.86 9.89 3.33
C ASP A 57 5.78 10.11 2.26
N GLN A 58 6.05 9.70 1.02
CA GLN A 58 5.12 9.80 -0.12
C GLN A 58 4.14 8.62 -0.16
N SER A 59 4.57 7.46 0.33
CA SER A 59 3.74 6.29 0.47
C SER A 59 4.26 5.39 1.57
N ILE A 60 3.36 4.62 2.18
CA ILE A 60 3.70 3.57 3.13
C ILE A 60 3.53 2.24 2.43
N THR A 61 4.61 1.47 2.29
CA THR A 61 4.59 0.19 1.58
C THR A 61 4.67 -0.98 2.56
N TYR A 62 3.73 -1.91 2.41
CA TYR A 62 3.64 -3.14 3.19
C TYR A 62 3.91 -4.34 2.30
N LEU A 63 4.81 -5.20 2.75
CA LEU A 63 5.04 -6.51 2.16
C LEU A 63 4.12 -7.53 2.81
N VAL A 64 3.62 -8.48 2.03
CA VAL A 64 2.77 -9.57 2.50
C VAL A 64 3.52 -10.87 2.33
N PHE A 65 3.69 -11.57 3.44
CA PHE A 65 4.42 -12.83 3.52
C PHE A 65 3.48 -13.98 3.84
N ASP A 66 3.79 -15.16 3.29
CA ASP A 66 3.20 -16.41 3.74
C ASP A 66 3.77 -16.80 5.11
N ALA A 67 2.90 -17.18 6.04
CA ALA A 67 3.28 -17.51 7.41
C ALA A 67 3.98 -18.87 7.54
N GLU A 68 3.83 -19.77 6.56
CA GLU A 68 4.44 -21.10 6.62
C GLU A 68 5.91 -21.08 6.20
N ASP A 69 6.24 -20.36 5.11
CA ASP A 69 7.58 -20.35 4.51
C ASP A 69 8.23 -18.97 4.41
N ALA A 70 7.58 -17.93 4.95
CA ALA A 70 8.03 -16.54 4.91
C ALA A 70 8.29 -16.01 3.48
N SER A 71 7.68 -16.61 2.46
CA SER A 71 7.82 -16.14 1.08
C SER A 71 7.04 -14.85 0.84
N LEU A 72 7.65 -13.93 0.08
CA LEU A 72 6.98 -12.70 -0.36
C LEU A 72 5.89 -13.03 -1.39
N VAL A 73 4.62 -12.99 -0.97
CA VAL A 73 3.48 -13.35 -1.84
C VAL A 73 2.82 -12.14 -2.50
N GLY A 74 3.09 -10.94 -2.01
CA GLY A 74 2.56 -9.70 -2.57
C GLY A 74 2.96 -8.47 -1.76
N TYR A 75 2.45 -7.33 -2.18
CA TYR A 75 2.62 -6.08 -1.47
C TYR A 75 1.43 -5.15 -1.74
N PHE A 76 1.27 -4.16 -0.89
CA PHE A 76 0.43 -3.01 -1.15
C PHE A 76 1.08 -1.74 -0.62
N SER A 77 0.73 -0.60 -1.21
CA SER A 77 1.23 0.70 -0.82
C SER A 77 0.06 1.66 -0.62
N LEU A 78 0.10 2.43 0.45
CA LEU A 78 -0.91 3.41 0.83
C LEU A 78 -0.33 4.82 0.70
N THR A 79 -1.11 5.74 0.15
CA THR A 79 -0.76 7.17 0.07
C THR A 79 -1.94 8.00 0.56
N ILE A 80 -1.65 9.06 1.31
CA ILE A 80 -2.65 10.07 1.68
C ILE A 80 -2.69 11.13 0.59
N LYS A 81 -3.86 11.36 -0.03
CA LYS A 81 -4.05 12.47 -0.96
C LYS A 81 -5.29 13.29 -0.59
N PRO A 82 -5.22 14.62 -0.72
CA PRO A 82 -6.42 15.43 -0.62
C PRO A 82 -7.36 15.10 -1.79
N ILE A 83 -8.62 14.87 -1.49
CA ILE A 83 -9.70 14.75 -2.47
C ILE A 83 -10.71 15.87 -2.24
N SER A 84 -11.27 16.40 -3.33
CA SER A 84 -12.28 17.45 -3.28
C SER A 84 -13.58 16.95 -3.88
N VAL A 85 -14.67 17.09 -3.12
CA VAL A 85 -16.00 16.62 -3.50
C VAL A 85 -16.97 17.80 -3.46
N ARG A 86 -17.57 18.13 -4.61
CA ARG A 86 -18.58 19.21 -4.70
C ARG A 86 -19.80 18.87 -3.86
N ALA A 87 -20.28 19.84 -3.08
CA ALA A 87 -21.47 19.70 -2.26
C ALA A 87 -22.73 19.38 -3.08
N SER A 88 -22.79 19.84 -4.33
CA SER A 88 -23.90 19.55 -5.26
C SER A 88 -24.03 18.07 -5.63
N ASN A 89 -22.93 17.30 -5.55
CA ASN A 89 -22.88 15.91 -6.03
C ASN A 89 -23.20 14.90 -4.91
N ILE A 90 -23.52 15.38 -3.71
CA ILE A 90 -23.66 14.54 -2.53
C ILE A 90 -24.93 14.89 -1.77
N SER A 91 -25.49 13.91 -1.05
CA SER A 91 -26.68 14.14 -0.23
C SER A 91 -26.36 14.98 1.01
N LYS A 92 -27.37 15.64 1.58
CA LYS A 92 -27.23 16.40 2.85
C LYS A 92 -26.66 15.54 3.99
N THR A 93 -27.04 14.25 4.04
CA THR A 93 -26.52 13.30 5.03
C THR A 93 -25.02 13.05 4.84
N MET A 94 -24.57 12.92 3.59
CA MET A 94 -23.16 12.70 3.27
C MET A 94 -22.33 13.98 3.49
N ALA A 95 -22.88 15.14 3.12
CA ALA A 95 -22.28 16.43 3.42
C ALA A 95 -22.07 16.63 4.93
N LYS A 96 -23.07 16.30 5.77
CA LYS A 96 -22.96 16.35 7.23
C LYS A 96 -21.92 15.39 7.82
N LYS A 97 -21.64 14.28 7.15
CA LYS A 97 -20.56 13.35 7.55
C LYS A 97 -19.19 13.92 7.15
N LEU A 98 -19.06 14.36 5.89
CA LEU A 98 -17.84 14.95 5.37
C LEU A 98 -17.44 16.20 6.15
N SER A 99 -18.38 17.08 6.50
CA SER A 99 -18.10 18.32 7.25
C SER A 99 -17.43 18.10 8.61
N ARG A 100 -17.42 16.86 9.14
CA ARG A 100 -16.71 16.52 10.39
C ARG A 100 -15.21 16.27 10.20
N VAL A 101 -14.79 15.97 8.97
CA VAL A 101 -13.44 15.50 8.62
C VAL A 101 -12.88 16.22 7.39
N SER A 102 -13.52 17.32 6.97
CA SER A 102 -13.19 18.05 5.75
C SER A 102 -13.40 19.55 5.95
N ILE A 103 -12.76 20.33 5.08
CA ILE A 103 -12.92 21.79 5.02
C ILE A 103 -13.82 22.09 3.83
N LEU A 104 -14.89 22.85 4.06
CA LEU A 104 -15.71 23.40 2.97
C LEU A 104 -15.01 24.64 2.42
N ASP A 105 -14.70 24.60 1.14
CA ASP A 105 -14.34 25.77 0.37
C ASP A 105 -15.62 26.47 -0.10
N GLU A 106 -15.85 27.69 0.39
CA GLU A 106 -17.05 28.47 0.08
C GLU A 106 -17.06 28.99 -1.36
N GLU A 107 -15.91 29.24 -1.97
CA GLU A 107 -15.80 29.72 -3.35
C GLU A 107 -16.14 28.61 -4.33
N THR A 108 -15.55 27.43 -4.13
CA THR A 108 -15.75 26.28 -5.03
C THR A 108 -16.91 25.37 -4.60
N GLN A 109 -17.55 25.65 -3.46
CA GLN A 109 -18.60 24.83 -2.84
C GLN A 109 -18.21 23.34 -2.75
N SER A 110 -16.95 23.08 -2.37
CA SER A 110 -16.36 21.74 -2.35
C SER A 110 -15.78 21.40 -0.99
N TYR A 111 -16.05 20.17 -0.53
CA TYR A 111 -15.43 19.62 0.68
C TYR A 111 -14.09 18.99 0.32
N THR A 112 -13.01 19.45 0.95
CA THR A 112 -11.67 18.88 0.80
C THR A 112 -11.29 18.08 2.04
N THR A 113 -10.93 16.81 1.85
CA THR A 113 -10.55 15.90 2.93
C THR A 113 -9.32 15.06 2.53
N ALA A 114 -8.54 14.65 3.53
CA ALA A 114 -7.46 13.69 3.32
C ALA A 114 -8.05 12.29 3.15
N ALA A 115 -7.77 11.66 2.01
CA ALA A 115 -8.17 10.29 1.73
C ALA A 115 -6.95 9.37 1.68
N TYR A 116 -7.08 8.20 2.31
CA TYR A 116 -6.14 7.09 2.12
C TYR A 116 -6.48 6.40 0.81
N LEU A 117 -5.50 6.30 -0.08
CA LEU A 117 -5.60 5.64 -1.36
C LEU A 117 -4.68 4.43 -1.38
N ILE A 118 -5.16 3.33 -1.94
CA ILE A 118 -4.31 2.22 -2.37
C ILE A 118 -3.55 2.72 -3.60
N ALA A 119 -2.29 3.07 -3.41
CA ALA A 119 -1.43 3.61 -4.46
C ALA A 119 -1.06 2.52 -5.44
N GLN A 120 -0.51 1.41 -4.92
CA GLN A 120 -0.12 0.25 -5.71
C GLN A 120 -0.45 -1.02 -4.95
N LEU A 121 -0.81 -2.08 -5.66
CA LEU A 121 -1.08 -3.40 -5.10
C LEU A 121 -0.66 -4.46 -6.09
N GLY A 122 0.19 -5.38 -5.65
CA GLY A 122 0.84 -6.36 -6.51
C GLY A 122 0.92 -7.73 -5.87
N LYS A 123 0.62 -8.76 -6.66
CA LYS A 123 0.90 -10.16 -6.28
C LYS A 123 2.27 -10.54 -6.81
N ASN A 124 3.01 -11.33 -6.05
CA ASN A 124 4.24 -11.93 -6.53
C ASN A 124 3.94 -13.18 -7.37
N TYR A 125 4.62 -13.31 -8.50
CA TYR A 125 4.52 -14.40 -9.48
C TYR A 125 5.88 -15.08 -9.73
N PHE A 126 6.95 -14.69 -9.03
CA PHE A 126 8.32 -15.18 -9.23
C PHE A 126 8.48 -16.68 -8.97
N SER A 127 7.87 -17.23 -7.91
CA SER A 127 7.96 -18.65 -7.57
C SER A 127 6.71 -19.47 -7.98
N PHE A 128 6.96 -20.75 -8.26
CA PHE A 128 6.11 -21.66 -9.05
C PHE A 128 4.99 -22.35 -8.25
N GLN A 129 3.94 -22.76 -8.99
CA GLN A 129 2.64 -23.32 -8.57
C GLN A 129 1.58 -22.25 -8.26
N LYS A 130 0.45 -22.30 -9.00
CA LYS A 130 -0.71 -21.40 -8.80
C LYS A 130 -1.26 -21.46 -7.37
N GLU A 131 -1.06 -22.59 -6.69
CA GLU A 131 -1.60 -22.93 -5.38
C GLU A 131 -0.98 -22.12 -4.22
N LYS A 132 0.27 -21.65 -4.38
CA LYS A 132 0.94 -20.79 -3.39
C LYS A 132 0.64 -19.30 -3.57
N ARG A 133 -0.11 -18.92 -4.61
CA ARG A 133 -0.41 -17.51 -4.89
C ARG A 133 -1.52 -17.02 -3.99
N ILE A 134 -1.28 -15.90 -3.31
CA ILE A 134 -2.31 -15.22 -2.53
C ILE A 134 -3.52 -14.85 -3.42
N PRO A 135 -4.76 -15.18 -3.01
CA PRO A 135 -5.96 -14.72 -3.71
C PRO A 135 -6.07 -13.19 -3.67
N GLY A 136 -6.50 -12.57 -4.77
CA GLY A 136 -6.51 -11.11 -4.89
C GLY A 136 -7.44 -10.41 -3.88
N ASN A 137 -8.57 -11.03 -3.54
CA ASN A 137 -9.48 -10.54 -2.50
C ASN A 137 -8.87 -10.61 -1.10
N ILE A 138 -7.99 -11.59 -0.83
CA ILE A 138 -7.29 -11.68 0.45
C ILE A 138 -6.21 -10.61 0.53
N LEU A 139 -5.42 -10.43 -0.54
CA LEU A 139 -4.43 -9.34 -0.62
C LEU A 139 -5.09 -7.96 -0.45
N LEU A 140 -6.21 -7.73 -1.13
CA LEU A 140 -6.97 -6.48 -1.00
C LEU A 140 -7.53 -6.28 0.42
N GLY A 141 -7.83 -7.35 1.15
CA GLY A 141 -8.31 -7.27 2.53
C GLY A 141 -7.28 -6.78 3.54
N PHE A 142 -6.00 -6.73 3.18
CA PHE A 142 -4.94 -6.13 4.00
C PHE A 142 -4.77 -4.61 3.77
N ALA A 143 -5.26 -4.09 2.66
CA ALA A 143 -5.11 -2.68 2.25
C ALA A 143 -6.34 -1.84 2.63
#